data_AF-A0A848YJ09-F1
#
_entry.id   AF-A0A848YJ09-F1
#
_cell.length_a   1.000
_cell.length_b   1.000
_cell.length_c   1.000
_cell.angle_alpha   90.00
_cell.angle_beta   90.00
_cell.angle_gamma   90.00
#
_symmetry.space_group_name_H-M   'P 1'
#
loop_
_entity.id
_entity.type
_entity.pdbx_description
1 polymer ?
#
loop_
_entity_poly.entity_id
_entity_poly.type
_entity_poly.pdbx_seq_one_letter_code
_entity_poly.pdbx_strand_id
1 'polypeptide(L)'
;MENNTDSFAEKVGDRLDEIFGDTEESVEEPVPEVVEENTDLGYYPLRFLKATVLSIDWEITDEVMARFMEQVERLKETHSDDKILVPMLQMLHSTGKHVRVYRENAHPDSLKILKSIYVGVEKVITSKDMDVQDKKKILSKEITKFQALKAQIAAGQLAHVSGETGTVTKNLPDSASKTATAPADAGYPMDPEITREFFISAFGELKETIQKEFDLLRNELKLKNSK
;
A
#
# COMPACT_ATOMS: atom_id res chain seq x y z
N MET A 1 -50.70 23.80 -6.66
CA MET A 1 -49.53 23.56 -5.78
C MET A 1 -48.33 23.75 -6.68
N GLU A 2 -47.73 24.93 -6.65
CA GLU A 2 -46.65 25.32 -7.56
C GLU A 2 -45.32 25.40 -6.80
N ASN A 3 -44.23 25.26 -7.55
CA ASN A 3 -42.97 24.78 -7.02
C ASN A 3 -42.17 25.90 -6.36
N ASN A 4 -41.59 25.62 -5.19
CA ASN A 4 -40.76 26.57 -4.44
C ASN A 4 -39.26 26.19 -4.51
N THR A 5 -38.83 25.63 -5.65
CA THR A 5 -37.47 25.09 -5.86
C THR A 5 -36.53 26.04 -6.58
N ASP A 6 -37.05 26.97 -7.39
CA ASP A 6 -36.22 27.86 -8.21
C ASP A 6 -35.40 28.86 -7.38
N SER A 7 -35.96 29.33 -6.26
CA SER A 7 -35.29 30.29 -5.36
C SER A 7 -34.01 29.76 -4.70
N PHE A 8 -33.79 28.44 -4.67
CA PHE A 8 -32.52 27.87 -4.21
C PHE A 8 -31.51 27.70 -5.36
N ALA A 9 -31.98 27.43 -6.58
CA ALA A 9 -31.13 27.24 -7.75
C ALA A 9 -30.46 28.55 -8.19
N GLU A 10 -31.21 29.66 -8.29
CA GLU A 10 -30.64 31.00 -8.56
C GLU A 10 -29.56 31.33 -7.53
N LYS A 11 -29.87 31.17 -6.23
CA LYS A 11 -28.99 31.52 -5.12
C LYS A 11 -27.70 30.70 -5.02
N VAL A 12 -27.64 29.55 -5.68
CA VAL A 12 -26.43 28.74 -5.84
C VAL A 12 -25.65 29.19 -7.08
N GLY A 13 -26.32 29.60 -8.15
CA GLY A 13 -25.70 30.23 -9.32
C GLY A 13 -24.98 31.53 -8.94
N ASP A 14 -25.67 32.45 -8.27
CA ASP A 14 -25.10 33.74 -7.86
C ASP A 14 -23.86 33.59 -6.97
N ARG A 15 -23.87 32.61 -6.05
CA ARG A 15 -22.72 32.30 -5.19
C ARG A 15 -21.61 31.50 -5.88
N LEU A 16 -21.87 30.88 -7.02
CA LEU A 16 -20.83 30.26 -7.84
C LEU A 16 -20.10 31.32 -8.66
N ASP A 17 -20.82 32.27 -9.28
CA ASP A 17 -20.20 33.40 -9.96
C ASP A 17 -19.46 34.33 -8.97
N GLU A 18 -19.95 34.53 -7.74
CA GLU A 18 -19.22 35.29 -6.70
C GLU A 18 -17.89 34.62 -6.28
N ILE A 19 -17.75 33.29 -6.44
CA ILE A 19 -16.56 32.53 -5.99
C ILE A 19 -15.59 32.22 -7.15
N PHE A 20 -16.10 32.13 -8.38
CA PHE A 20 -15.33 31.75 -9.57
C PHE A 20 -15.31 32.80 -10.69
N GLY A 21 -16.00 33.93 -10.51
CA GLY A 21 -16.19 34.97 -11.52
C GLY A 21 -15.09 36.02 -11.65
N ASP A 22 -14.07 36.02 -10.77
CA ASP A 22 -12.90 36.89 -10.91
C ASP A 22 -11.78 36.19 -11.69
N THR A 23 -11.76 36.46 -12.99
CA THR A 23 -10.56 36.42 -13.84
C THR A 23 -10.61 37.67 -14.72
N GLU A 24 -9.44 38.30 -14.97
CA GLU A 24 -9.26 39.58 -15.70
C GLU A 24 -9.35 40.89 -14.87
N GLU A 25 -8.67 41.00 -13.71
CA GLU A 25 -8.08 42.30 -13.33
C GLU A 25 -6.62 42.15 -12.83
N SER A 26 -5.72 42.90 -13.47
CA SER A 26 -4.26 42.78 -13.29
C SER A 26 -3.77 43.63 -12.12
N VAL A 27 -3.74 43.07 -10.92
CA VAL A 27 -3.17 43.73 -9.75
C VAL A 27 -1.71 43.30 -9.53
N GLU A 28 -0.77 44.20 -9.87
CA GLU A 28 0.64 44.08 -9.45
C GLU A 28 0.78 44.41 -7.95
N GLU A 29 0.46 43.46 -7.07
CA GLU A 29 0.95 43.50 -5.68
C GLU A 29 2.28 42.74 -5.54
N PRO A 30 3.19 43.20 -4.66
CA PRO A 30 4.50 42.58 -4.52
C PRO A 30 4.35 41.18 -3.95
N VAL A 31 4.67 40.17 -4.78
CA VAL A 31 4.68 38.76 -4.39
C VAL A 31 5.44 38.62 -3.06
N PRO A 32 4.78 38.16 -1.98
CA PRO A 32 5.53 37.76 -0.79
C PRO A 32 6.48 36.66 -1.22
N GLU A 33 7.73 36.76 -0.75
CA GLU A 33 8.84 35.87 -1.10
C GLU A 33 8.40 34.41 -0.89
N VAL A 34 7.92 33.80 -1.98
CA VAL A 34 7.55 32.39 -2.01
C VAL A 34 8.85 31.65 -1.76
N VAL A 35 8.96 31.11 -0.56
CA VAL A 35 10.02 30.19 -0.18
C VAL A 35 10.08 29.17 -1.31
N GLU A 36 11.17 29.19 -2.08
CA GLU A 36 11.38 28.20 -3.13
C GLU A 36 11.63 26.86 -2.44
N GLU A 37 10.53 26.18 -2.10
CA GLU A 37 10.51 24.76 -1.82
C GLU A 37 10.84 24.04 -3.13
N ASN A 38 12.14 24.06 -3.41
CA ASN A 38 12.78 23.25 -4.41
C ASN A 38 12.38 21.80 -4.13
N THR A 39 11.52 21.22 -4.96
CA THR A 39 11.88 19.98 -5.68
C THR A 39 10.87 19.66 -6.78
N ASP A 40 11.29 19.93 -8.02
CA ASP A 40 11.33 18.89 -9.05
C ASP A 40 10.04 18.05 -9.25
N LEU A 41 9.00 18.69 -9.81
CA LEU A 41 7.87 17.97 -10.42
C LEU A 41 8.29 17.20 -11.70
N GLY A 42 9.56 17.31 -12.12
CA GLY A 42 10.17 16.67 -13.27
C GLY A 42 10.82 15.31 -12.95
N TYR A 43 9.99 14.30 -12.68
CA TYR A 43 10.37 12.87 -12.53
C TYR A 43 10.67 12.38 -11.11
N TYR A 44 9.67 12.49 -10.22
CA TYR A 44 9.68 11.74 -8.95
C TYR A 44 9.74 10.20 -9.21
N PRO A 45 10.80 9.47 -8.80
CA PRO A 45 11.04 8.08 -9.25
C PRO A 45 9.94 7.09 -8.89
N LEU A 46 9.13 7.39 -7.87
CA LEU A 46 8.07 6.53 -7.36
C LEU A 46 6.66 7.08 -7.59
N ARG A 47 6.46 8.09 -8.45
CA ARG A 47 5.16 8.79 -8.60
C ARG A 47 3.96 7.86 -8.82
N PHE A 48 4.14 6.83 -9.65
CA PHE A 48 3.09 5.85 -9.94
C PHE A 48 2.81 4.97 -8.72
N LEU A 49 3.85 4.51 -8.03
CA LEU A 49 3.71 3.69 -6.83
C LEU A 49 3.06 4.50 -5.70
N LYS A 50 3.43 5.78 -5.54
CA LYS A 50 2.82 6.72 -4.59
C LYS A 50 1.33 6.90 -4.86
N ALA A 51 0.96 7.19 -6.11
CA ALA A 51 -0.43 7.33 -6.52
C ALA A 51 -1.22 6.04 -6.27
N THR A 52 -0.64 4.88 -6.58
CA THR A 52 -1.29 3.58 -6.38
C THR A 52 -1.44 3.24 -4.89
N VAL A 53 -0.43 3.52 -4.05
CA VAL A 53 -0.52 3.37 -2.59
C VAL A 53 -1.60 4.27 -2.01
N LEU A 54 -1.73 5.51 -2.48
CA LEU A 54 -2.83 6.38 -2.11
C LEU A 54 -4.18 5.82 -2.57
N SER A 55 -4.30 5.28 -3.78
CA SER A 55 -5.55 4.62 -4.23
C SER A 55 -5.95 3.45 -3.32
N ILE A 56 -5.00 2.64 -2.85
CA ILE A 56 -5.25 1.53 -1.89
C ILE A 56 -5.87 2.03 -0.58
N ASP A 57 -5.57 3.27 -0.17
CA ASP A 57 -6.12 3.87 1.05
C ASP A 57 -7.60 4.23 0.94
N TRP A 58 -8.07 4.48 -0.30
CA TRP A 58 -9.47 4.79 -0.59
C TRP A 58 -10.24 3.54 -1.01
N GLU A 59 -9.64 2.64 -1.79
CA GLU A 59 -10.31 1.47 -2.37
C GLU A 59 -9.33 0.31 -2.66
N ILE A 60 -9.68 -0.90 -2.21
CA ILE A 60 -8.89 -2.12 -2.44
C ILE A 60 -9.52 -2.97 -3.56
N THR A 61 -9.33 -2.54 -4.81
CA THR A 61 -9.79 -3.29 -5.99
C THR A 61 -8.72 -4.21 -6.56
N ASP A 62 -9.13 -5.24 -7.33
CA ASP A 62 -8.18 -6.08 -8.07
C ASP A 62 -7.31 -5.27 -9.04
N GLU A 63 -7.87 -4.24 -9.67
CA GLU A 63 -7.15 -3.41 -10.64
C GLU A 63 -6.06 -2.58 -9.97
N VAL A 64 -6.39 -1.90 -8.86
CA VAL A 64 -5.41 -1.13 -8.07
C VAL A 64 -4.32 -2.06 -7.53
N MET A 65 -4.70 -3.23 -7.00
CA MET A 65 -3.73 -4.19 -6.46
C MET A 65 -2.89 -4.89 -7.54
N ALA A 66 -3.40 -5.09 -8.75
CA ALA A 66 -2.63 -5.60 -9.88
C ALA A 66 -1.59 -4.57 -10.36
N ARG A 67 -2.01 -3.31 -10.55
CA ARG A 67 -1.12 -2.19 -10.88
C ARG A 67 -0.02 -2.00 -9.83
N PHE A 68 -0.37 -2.13 -8.55
CA PHE A 68 0.59 -2.08 -7.45
C PHE A 68 1.68 -3.16 -7.60
N MET A 69 1.29 -4.43 -7.78
CA MET A 69 2.26 -5.52 -7.91
C MET A 69 3.13 -5.37 -9.16
N GLU A 70 2.59 -4.95 -10.30
CA GLU A 70 3.37 -4.69 -11.52
C GLU A 70 4.45 -3.61 -11.29
N GLN A 71 4.07 -2.50 -10.65
CA GLN A 71 5.01 -1.40 -10.38
C GLN A 71 6.10 -1.80 -9.39
N VAL A 72 5.76 -2.60 -8.36
CA VAL A 72 6.75 -3.13 -7.42
C VAL A 72 7.70 -4.11 -8.11
N GLU A 73 7.22 -4.96 -9.02
CA GLU A 73 8.09 -5.89 -9.74
C GLU A 73 9.04 -5.17 -10.71
N ARG A 74 8.55 -4.18 -11.48
CA ARG A 74 9.39 -3.30 -12.32
C ARG A 74 10.48 -2.58 -11.51
N LEU A 75 10.17 -2.16 -10.28
CA LEU A 75 11.18 -1.56 -9.39
C LEU A 75 12.20 -2.58 -8.90
N LYS A 76 11.82 -3.84 -8.65
CA LYS A 76 12.76 -4.92 -8.31
C LYS A 76 13.71 -5.23 -9.46
N GLU A 77 13.21 -5.27 -10.68
CA GLU A 77 14.02 -5.42 -11.90
C GLU A 77 15.00 -4.25 -12.06
N THR A 78 14.52 -3.01 -11.88
CA THR A 78 15.34 -1.78 -12.01
C THR A 78 16.42 -1.66 -10.93
N HIS A 79 16.20 -2.25 -9.75
CA HIS A 79 17.09 -2.19 -8.60
C HIS A 79 17.68 -3.56 -8.20
N SER A 80 17.80 -4.51 -9.14
CA SER A 80 18.19 -5.91 -8.86
C SER A 80 19.46 -6.08 -8.04
N ASP A 81 20.41 -5.16 -8.19
CA ASP A 81 21.73 -5.21 -7.54
C ASP A 81 21.74 -4.50 -6.17
N ASP A 82 20.68 -3.77 -5.80
CA ASP A 82 20.57 -3.09 -4.52
C ASP A 82 20.03 -4.05 -3.44
N LYS A 83 20.98 -4.60 -2.68
CA LYS A 83 20.75 -5.52 -1.56
C LYS A 83 19.98 -4.93 -0.37
N ILE A 84 19.61 -3.63 -0.41
CA ILE A 84 18.72 -3.00 0.57
C ILE A 84 17.33 -2.84 -0.04
N LEU A 85 17.22 -2.32 -1.27
CA LEU A 85 15.93 -2.10 -1.93
C LEU A 85 15.23 -3.40 -2.31
N VAL A 86 15.93 -4.42 -2.82
CA VAL A 86 15.30 -5.69 -3.23
C VAL A 86 14.55 -6.37 -2.07
N PRO A 87 15.13 -6.53 -0.86
CA PRO A 87 14.37 -6.99 0.31
C PRO A 87 13.15 -6.12 0.66
N MET A 88 13.27 -4.79 0.60
CA MET A 88 12.15 -3.89 0.92
C MET A 88 11.01 -4.02 -0.09
N LEU A 89 11.34 -4.02 -1.38
CA LEU A 89 10.38 -4.19 -2.46
C LEU A 89 9.71 -5.57 -2.42
N GLN A 90 10.41 -6.65 -2.02
CA GLN A 90 9.73 -7.94 -1.88
C GLN A 90 8.87 -8.04 -0.60
N MET A 91 9.22 -7.39 0.51
CA MET A 91 8.27 -7.23 1.63
C MET A 91 7.02 -6.46 1.19
N LEU A 92 7.20 -5.43 0.35
CA LEU A 92 6.11 -4.63 -0.22
C LEU A 92 5.21 -5.48 -1.13
N HIS A 93 5.80 -6.27 -2.05
CA HIS A 93 5.07 -7.22 -2.91
C HIS A 93 4.32 -8.29 -2.10
N SER A 94 4.97 -8.90 -1.11
CA SER A 94 4.35 -9.91 -0.24
C SER A 94 3.20 -9.35 0.59
N THR A 95 3.31 -8.11 1.07
CA THR A 95 2.24 -7.44 1.83
C THR A 95 1.08 -7.09 0.89
N GLY A 96 1.36 -6.59 -0.32
CA GLY A 96 0.35 -6.34 -1.35
C GLY A 96 -0.41 -7.62 -1.75
N LYS A 97 0.29 -8.74 -1.94
CA LYS A 97 -0.34 -10.05 -2.21
C LYS A 97 -1.30 -10.47 -1.09
N HIS A 98 -0.95 -10.23 0.18
CA HIS A 98 -1.86 -10.47 1.30
C HIS A 98 -3.09 -9.54 1.24
N VAL A 99 -2.89 -8.24 1.08
CA VAL A 99 -3.99 -7.26 0.96
C VAL A 99 -4.92 -7.60 -0.21
N ARG A 100 -4.39 -8.04 -1.36
CA ARG A 100 -5.19 -8.42 -2.54
C ARG A 100 -6.06 -9.66 -2.30
N VAL A 101 -5.52 -10.69 -1.64
CA VAL A 101 -6.23 -11.95 -1.39
C VAL A 101 -7.35 -11.77 -0.36
N TYR A 102 -7.10 -11.03 0.71
CA TYR A 102 -8.04 -10.92 1.82
C TYR A 102 -8.93 -9.66 1.80
N ARG A 103 -8.51 -8.59 1.11
CA ARG A 103 -9.20 -7.29 0.98
C ARG A 103 -9.71 -6.75 2.32
N GLU A 104 -11.02 -6.67 2.50
CA GLU A 104 -11.71 -6.24 3.72
C GLU A 104 -11.36 -7.11 4.93
N ASN A 105 -11.01 -8.39 4.71
CA ASN A 105 -10.59 -9.34 5.73
C ASN A 105 -9.06 -9.36 5.95
N ALA A 106 -8.29 -8.48 5.30
CA ALA A 106 -6.86 -8.37 5.55
C ALA A 106 -6.61 -7.90 7.00
N HIS A 107 -5.54 -8.38 7.62
CA HIS A 107 -5.21 -7.96 8.98
C HIS A 107 -5.06 -6.42 9.04
N PRO A 108 -5.64 -5.70 10.02
CA PRO A 108 -5.71 -4.23 9.99
C PRO A 108 -4.35 -3.52 10.00
N ASP A 109 -3.30 -4.21 10.45
CA ASP A 109 -1.93 -3.70 10.37
C ASP A 109 -1.28 -3.90 8.98
N SER A 110 -1.81 -4.76 8.10
CA SER A 110 -1.22 -5.03 6.77
C SER A 110 -1.09 -3.78 5.91
N LEU A 111 -2.11 -2.91 5.88
CA LEU A 111 -2.03 -1.63 5.17
C LEU A 111 -1.03 -0.67 5.83
N LYS A 112 -0.98 -0.62 7.16
CA LYS A 112 -0.02 0.21 7.91
C LYS A 112 1.42 -0.20 7.59
N ILE A 113 1.67 -1.51 7.50
CA ILE A 113 2.95 -2.12 7.17
C ILE A 113 3.31 -1.85 5.70
N LEU A 114 2.36 -1.99 4.77
CA LEU A 114 2.54 -1.66 3.35
C LEU A 114 2.98 -0.21 3.17
N LYS A 115 2.25 0.76 3.75
CA LYS A 115 2.63 2.19 3.72
C LYS A 115 4.00 2.44 4.36
N SER A 116 4.27 1.76 5.48
CA SER A 116 5.53 1.91 6.21
C SER A 116 6.75 1.44 5.40
N ILE A 117 6.62 0.30 4.72
CA ILE A 117 7.64 -0.21 3.80
C ILE A 117 7.78 0.73 2.60
N TYR A 118 6.66 1.22 2.03
CA TYR A 118 6.67 2.20 0.94
C TYR A 118 7.45 3.47 1.32
N VAL A 119 7.15 4.10 2.46
CA VAL A 119 7.88 5.29 2.95
C VAL A 119 9.37 4.99 3.19
N GLY A 120 9.70 3.76 3.61
CA GLY A 120 11.08 3.30 3.68
C GLY A 120 11.77 3.27 2.31
N VAL A 121 11.15 2.66 1.30
CA VAL A 121 11.65 2.61 -0.09
C VAL A 121 11.79 4.02 -0.67
N GLU A 122 10.77 4.85 -0.49
CA GLU A 122 10.72 6.25 -0.89
C GLU A 122 11.91 7.03 -0.32
N LYS A 123 12.18 6.87 0.98
CA LYS A 123 13.32 7.51 1.63
C LYS A 123 14.68 6.99 1.12
N VAL A 124 14.83 5.69 0.90
CA VAL A 124 16.10 5.09 0.42
C VAL A 124 16.43 5.50 -1.02
N ILE A 125 15.42 5.64 -1.88
CA ILE A 125 15.58 6.05 -3.29
C ILE A 125 15.80 7.55 -3.43
N THR A 126 15.09 8.38 -2.66
CA THR A 126 15.21 9.85 -2.75
C THR A 126 16.46 10.42 -2.07
N SER A 127 16.99 9.74 -1.05
CA SER A 127 18.16 10.21 -0.30
C SER A 127 19.48 9.84 -0.98
N LYS A 128 19.94 10.72 -1.89
CA LYS A 128 21.20 10.57 -2.65
C LYS A 128 22.42 10.32 -1.75
N ASP A 129 22.51 11.03 -0.61
CA ASP A 129 23.69 11.03 0.27
C ASP A 129 23.52 10.22 1.57
N MET A 130 22.48 9.37 1.68
CA MET A 130 22.27 8.57 2.89
C MET A 130 23.29 7.42 2.99
N ASP A 131 23.99 7.35 4.12
CA ASP A 131 24.93 6.28 4.43
C ASP A 131 24.26 4.88 4.43
N VAL A 132 25.06 3.88 4.06
CA VAL A 132 24.67 2.47 4.00
C VAL A 132 24.18 1.94 5.35
N GLN A 133 24.71 2.42 6.49
CA GLN A 133 24.21 2.01 7.81
C GLN A 133 22.81 2.56 8.08
N ASP A 134 22.49 3.78 7.66
CA ASP A 134 21.16 4.36 7.84
C ASP A 134 20.12 3.71 6.93
N LYS A 135 20.50 3.41 5.67
CA LYS A 135 19.70 2.58 4.77
C LYS A 135 19.43 1.19 5.38
N LYS A 136 20.43 0.56 6.01
CA LYS A 136 20.27 -0.71 6.75
C LYS A 136 19.41 -0.61 8.02
N LYS A 137 19.46 0.50 8.76
CA LYS A 137 18.56 0.74 9.91
C LYS A 137 17.10 0.81 9.46
N ILE A 138 16.82 1.48 8.33
CA ILE A 138 15.48 1.52 7.72
C ILE A 138 15.03 0.10 7.39
N LEU A 139 15.81 -0.66 6.60
CA LEU A 139 15.50 -2.05 6.27
C LEU A 139 15.24 -2.91 7.52
N SER A 140 16.09 -2.81 8.55
CA SER A 140 15.98 -3.60 9.78
C SER A 140 14.70 -3.29 10.56
N LYS A 141 14.30 -2.01 10.61
CA LYS A 141 13.04 -1.55 11.21
C LYS A 141 11.83 -2.14 10.48
N GLU A 142 11.84 -2.10 9.15
CA GLU A 142 10.73 -2.61 8.34
C GLU A 142 10.67 -4.15 8.35
N ILE A 143 11.80 -4.85 8.36
CA ILE A 143 11.85 -6.31 8.61
C ILE A 143 11.21 -6.66 9.96
N THR A 144 11.56 -5.94 11.03
CA THR A 144 11.03 -6.21 12.39
C THR A 144 9.51 -6.08 12.42
N LYS A 145 8.98 -5.01 11.82
CA LYS A 145 7.54 -4.77 11.67
C LYS A 145 6.85 -5.85 10.84
N PHE A 146 7.45 -6.23 9.71
CA PHE A 146 6.93 -7.27 8.81
C PHE A 146 6.92 -8.66 9.48
N GLN A 147 7.93 -8.98 10.28
CA GLN A 147 7.95 -10.19 11.11
C GLN A 147 6.86 -10.18 12.20
N ALA A 148 6.63 -9.04 12.85
CA ALA A 148 5.54 -8.89 13.82
C ALA A 148 4.17 -9.10 13.16
N LEU A 149 3.92 -8.51 11.98
CA LEU A 149 2.71 -8.76 11.20
C LEU A 149 2.54 -10.24 10.86
N LYS A 150 3.60 -10.94 10.43
CA LYS A 150 3.54 -12.39 10.17
C LYS A 150 3.15 -13.18 11.42
N ALA A 151 3.72 -12.84 12.59
CA ALA A 151 3.38 -13.50 13.84
C ALA A 151 1.92 -13.25 14.24
N GLN A 152 1.42 -12.01 14.07
CA GLN A 152 0.02 -11.66 14.31
C GLN A 152 -0.93 -12.42 13.37
N ILE A 153 -0.64 -12.50 12.06
CA ILE A 153 -1.46 -13.25 11.10
C ILE A 153 -1.49 -14.73 11.46
N ALA A 154 -0.35 -15.34 11.77
CA ALA A 154 -0.27 -16.74 12.16
C ALA A 154 -1.02 -17.05 13.47
N ALA A 155 -0.96 -16.15 14.46
CA ALA A 155 -1.70 -16.30 15.72
C ALA A 155 -3.20 -16.00 15.59
N GLY A 156 -3.58 -14.99 14.80
CA GLY A 156 -4.97 -14.62 14.54
C GLY A 156 -5.73 -15.67 13.73
N GLN A 157 -5.06 -16.33 12.77
CA GLN A 157 -5.66 -17.45 12.05
C GLN A 157 -5.92 -18.67 12.95
N LEU A 158 -5.08 -18.93 13.97
CA LEU A 158 -5.36 -19.98 14.96
C LEU A 158 -6.64 -19.72 15.80
N ALA A 159 -7.01 -18.45 16.00
CA ALA A 159 -8.22 -18.09 16.73
C ALA A 159 -9.51 -18.27 15.90
N HIS A 160 -9.44 -18.20 14.56
CA HIS A 160 -10.61 -18.34 13.69
C HIS A 160 -10.98 -19.81 13.37
N VAL A 161 -10.14 -20.78 13.75
CA VAL A 161 -10.38 -22.22 13.51
C VAL A 161 -11.04 -22.93 14.72
N SER A 162 -11.17 -22.25 15.87
CA SER A 162 -11.76 -22.81 17.10
C SER A 162 -13.20 -22.32 17.37
N GLY A 163 -14.00 -22.19 16.30
CA GLY A 163 -15.27 -21.43 16.31
C GLY A 163 -16.55 -22.19 15.89
N GLU A 164 -16.56 -23.52 15.84
CA GLU A 164 -17.77 -24.28 15.45
C GLU A 164 -18.17 -25.38 16.47
N THR A 165 -19.10 -25.06 17.38
CA THR A 165 -20.06 -26.03 17.96
C THR A 165 -21.32 -25.33 18.53
N GLY A 166 -22.43 -25.32 17.75
CA GLY A 166 -23.83 -25.19 18.24
C GLY A 166 -24.31 -23.83 18.82
N THR A 167 -25.60 -23.45 18.79
CA THR A 167 -26.83 -24.03 18.20
C THR A 167 -28.01 -23.01 18.17
N VAL A 168 -28.77 -22.99 17.07
CA VAL A 168 -30.27 -22.92 17.01
C VAL A 168 -31.07 -21.59 17.22
N THR A 169 -31.73 -21.14 16.12
CA THR A 169 -32.98 -20.31 15.99
C THR A 169 -32.96 -18.81 16.40
N LYS A 170 -33.77 -17.89 15.84
CA LYS A 170 -35.00 -18.00 14.99
C LYS A 170 -35.27 -16.72 14.14
N ASN A 171 -35.98 -16.88 13.00
CA ASN A 171 -36.83 -15.91 12.26
C ASN A 171 -36.24 -14.69 11.48
N LEU A 172 -36.48 -14.70 10.16
CA LEU A 172 -36.76 -13.55 9.26
C LEU A 172 -38.27 -13.16 9.36
N PRO A 173 -38.87 -12.21 8.58
CA PRO A 173 -38.35 -11.34 7.49
C PRO A 173 -38.53 -9.82 7.82
N ASP A 174 -38.49 -8.81 6.93
CA ASP A 174 -38.33 -8.70 5.46
C ASP A 174 -37.80 -7.29 5.04
N SER A 175 -37.37 -7.14 3.77
CA SER A 175 -37.56 -5.98 2.86
C SER A 175 -36.39 -5.81 1.86
N ALA A 176 -36.69 -5.47 0.61
CA ALA A 176 -35.83 -5.74 -0.55
C ALA A 176 -35.27 -4.50 -1.28
N SER A 177 -34.04 -4.61 -1.79
CA SER A 177 -33.64 -4.32 -3.19
C SER A 177 -32.14 -4.59 -3.38
N LYS A 178 -31.71 -5.43 -4.35
CA LYS A 178 -31.45 -5.10 -5.78
C LYS A 178 -30.41 -3.97 -5.96
N THR A 179 -29.37 -4.07 -6.80
CA THR A 179 -28.90 -5.14 -7.71
C THR A 179 -27.48 -4.75 -8.18
N ALA A 180 -26.53 -5.69 -8.20
CA ALA A 180 -25.33 -5.58 -9.03
C ALA A 180 -24.83 -7.00 -9.38
N THR A 181 -24.94 -7.38 -10.65
CA THR A 181 -24.55 -8.72 -11.13
C THR A 181 -23.54 -8.56 -12.26
N ALA A 182 -22.27 -8.88 -11.97
CA ALA A 182 -21.24 -9.48 -12.85
C ALA A 182 -19.82 -9.10 -12.39
N PRO A 183 -18.77 -9.91 -12.69
CA PRO A 183 -18.78 -11.35 -12.95
C PRO A 183 -17.92 -12.12 -11.92
N ALA A 184 -18.45 -13.22 -11.40
CA ALA A 184 -17.67 -14.17 -10.63
C ALA A 184 -16.96 -15.16 -11.58
N ASP A 185 -15.86 -14.73 -12.22
CA ASP A 185 -14.93 -15.65 -12.87
C ASP A 185 -13.48 -15.15 -12.85
N ALA A 186 -12.84 -15.35 -11.70
CA ALA A 186 -11.39 -15.49 -11.58
C ALA A 186 -11.16 -16.66 -10.61
N GLY A 187 -11.50 -17.87 -11.07
CA GLY A 187 -11.67 -19.05 -10.22
C GLY A 187 -10.45 -19.43 -9.39
N TYR A 188 -10.54 -19.20 -8.08
CA TYR A 188 -9.75 -19.88 -7.06
C TYR A 188 -10.58 -20.06 -5.78
N PRO A 189 -11.31 -21.20 -5.63
CA PRO A 189 -11.77 -21.65 -4.33
C PRO A 189 -10.56 -22.21 -3.57
N MET A 190 -9.71 -21.31 -3.06
CA MET A 190 -8.55 -21.72 -2.29
C MET A 190 -8.97 -21.99 -0.85
N ASP A 191 -8.95 -23.26 -0.50
CA ASP A 191 -8.97 -23.76 0.86
C ASP A 191 -8.05 -22.91 1.75
N PRO A 192 -8.51 -22.43 2.93
CA PRO A 192 -7.68 -21.69 3.88
C PRO A 192 -6.33 -22.36 4.17
N GLU A 193 -6.27 -23.68 4.22
CA GLU A 193 -5.04 -24.44 4.46
C GLU A 193 -4.09 -24.37 3.26
N ILE A 194 -4.60 -24.44 2.03
CA ILE A 194 -3.81 -24.26 0.80
C ILE A 194 -3.31 -22.80 0.67
N THR A 195 -4.13 -21.79 1.02
CA THR A 195 -3.63 -20.41 1.05
C THR A 195 -2.52 -20.25 2.09
N ARG A 196 -2.67 -20.85 3.27
CA ARG A 196 -1.69 -20.82 4.37
C ARG A 196 -0.37 -21.42 3.94
N GLU A 197 -0.36 -22.62 3.35
CA GLU A 197 0.89 -23.23 2.89
C GLU A 197 1.54 -22.46 1.73
N PHE A 198 0.75 -21.88 0.81
CA PHE A 198 1.29 -21.02 -0.24
C PHE A 198 1.88 -19.71 0.31
N PHE A 199 1.28 -19.13 1.36
CA PHE A 199 1.87 -18.00 2.08
C PHE A 199 3.12 -18.42 2.87
N ILE A 200 3.12 -19.57 3.54
CA ILE A 200 4.28 -20.06 4.31
C ILE A 200 5.46 -20.38 3.37
N SER A 201 5.23 -21.03 2.23
CA SER A 201 6.27 -21.35 1.23
C SER A 201 6.86 -20.09 0.61
N ALA A 202 6.04 -19.22 0.02
CA ALA A 202 6.53 -17.98 -0.61
C ALA A 202 7.27 -17.06 0.38
N PHE A 203 6.91 -17.10 1.66
CA PHE A 203 7.60 -16.38 2.74
C PHE A 203 8.84 -17.12 3.25
N GLY A 204 8.89 -18.45 3.13
CA GLY A 204 10.07 -19.29 3.41
C GLY A 204 11.17 -19.05 2.38
N GLU A 205 10.83 -19.09 1.10
CA GLU A 205 11.71 -18.75 -0.04
C GLU A 205 12.24 -17.31 0.09
N LEU A 206 11.37 -16.36 0.47
CA LEU A 206 11.75 -14.98 0.77
C LEU A 206 12.72 -14.88 1.98
N LYS A 207 12.46 -15.63 3.06
CA LYS A 207 13.35 -15.67 4.22
C LYS A 207 14.73 -16.19 3.83
N GLU A 208 14.80 -17.26 3.05
CA GLU A 208 16.08 -17.84 2.60
C GLU A 208 16.85 -16.85 1.73
N THR A 209 16.16 -16.18 0.79
CA THR A 209 16.77 -15.16 -0.08
C THR A 209 17.31 -13.96 0.73
N ILE A 210 16.51 -13.41 1.64
CA ILE A 210 16.93 -12.28 2.49
C ILE A 210 18.08 -12.69 3.41
N GLN A 211 18.03 -13.86 4.04
CA GLN A 211 19.11 -14.32 4.93
C GLN A 211 20.41 -14.55 4.16
N LYS A 212 20.34 -15.17 2.99
CA LYS A 212 21.50 -15.40 2.11
C LYS A 212 22.16 -14.09 1.68
N GLU A 213 21.39 -13.10 1.22
CA GLU A 213 21.95 -11.78 0.87
C GLU A 213 22.54 -11.05 2.09
N PHE A 214 21.93 -11.17 3.26
CA PHE A 214 22.43 -10.55 4.49
C PHE A 214 23.73 -11.20 4.99
N ASP A 215 23.87 -12.52 4.88
CA ASP A 215 25.09 -13.25 5.24
C ASP A 215 26.22 -12.97 4.24
N LEU A 216 25.92 -12.84 2.95
CA LEU A 216 26.88 -12.37 1.93
C LEU A 216 27.39 -10.96 2.27
N LEU A 217 26.49 -10.01 2.56
CA LEU A 217 26.82 -8.66 3.03
C LEU A 217 27.69 -8.67 4.31
N ARG A 218 27.37 -9.55 5.26
CA ARG A 218 28.10 -9.66 6.53
C ARG A 218 29.50 -10.22 6.35
N ASN A 219 29.70 -11.15 5.42
CA ASN A 219 31.00 -11.72 5.11
C ASN A 219 31.88 -10.77 4.31
N GLU A 220 31.32 -9.99 3.38
CA GLU A 220 32.05 -8.93 2.67
C GLU A 220 32.59 -7.86 3.63
N LEU A 221 31.79 -7.47 4.63
CA LEU A 221 32.20 -6.55 5.69
C LEU A 221 33.39 -7.09 6.52
N LYS A 222 33.42 -8.39 6.82
CA LYS A 222 34.55 -9.01 7.52
C LYS A 222 35.83 -9.00 6.70
N LEU A 223 35.75 -9.20 5.37
CA LEU A 223 36.92 -9.09 4.50
C LEU A 223 37.43 -7.65 4.39
N LYS A 224 36.53 -6.66 4.23
CA LYS A 224 36.91 -5.24 4.12
C LYS A 224 37.49 -4.66 5.42
N ASN A 225 37.03 -5.12 6.58
CA ASN A 225 37.58 -4.71 7.89
C ASN A 225 38.81 -5.53 8.34
N SER A 226 39.36 -6.41 7.48
CA SER A 226 40.55 -7.23 7.77
C SER A 226 41.75 -6.88 6.87
N LYS A 227 41.71 -5.71 6.21
CA LYS A 227 42.80 -5.07 5.48
C LYS A 227 43.03 -3.67 6.05
#